data_AF-A0AAW2C536-F1
#
_entry.id   AF-A0AAW2C536-F1
#
_cell.length_a   1.000
_cell.length_b   1.000
_cell.length_c   1.000
_cell.angle_alpha   90.00
_cell.angle_beta   90.00
_cell.angle_gamma   90.00
#
_symmetry.space_group_name_H-M   'P 1'
#
loop_
_entity.id
_entity.type
_entity.pdbx_description
1 polymer ?
#
loop_
_entity_poly.entity_id
_entity_poly.type
_entity_poly.pdbx_seq_one_letter_code
_entity_poly.pdbx_strand_id
1 'polypeptide(L)'
;MLDLSSNSLSGTIPQNLGELTAVEYLNLSHNHLSGRIPEALSSMVSLRSIDFSYNNLTGEIPTGKIFQQVPAKSYVGNSGLCGKVEGLFPCSPVSLPHKSSNTKKRSLLVPLFGFLASYVLQLLLLEF
;
A
#
# COMPACT_ATOMS: atom_id res chain seq x y z
N MET A 1 16.24 15.73 -20.18
CA MET A 1 16.33 15.22 -18.80
C MET A 1 15.45 16.09 -17.92
N LEU A 2 14.68 15.49 -17.03
CA LEU A 2 13.92 16.15 -15.98
C LEU A 2 14.29 15.49 -14.65
N ASP A 3 15.00 16.22 -13.80
CA ASP A 3 15.39 15.76 -12.47
C ASP A 3 14.74 16.65 -11.41
N LEU A 4 13.87 16.03 -10.62
CA LEU A 4 13.15 16.62 -9.50
C LEU A 4 13.46 15.85 -8.20
N SER A 5 14.55 15.10 -8.18
CA SER A 5 14.91 14.28 -7.02
C SER A 5 15.31 15.11 -5.80
N SER A 6 15.25 14.50 -4.61
CA SER A 6 15.69 15.12 -3.35
C SER A 6 14.97 16.43 -3.05
N ASN A 7 13.65 16.42 -3.19
CA ASN A 7 12.78 17.55 -2.88
C ASN A 7 11.72 17.13 -1.86
N SER A 8 10.84 18.06 -1.51
CA SER A 8 9.67 17.80 -0.66
C SER A 8 8.37 17.75 -1.47
N LEU A 9 8.42 17.32 -2.74
CA LEU A 9 7.22 17.21 -3.57
C LEU A 9 6.27 16.16 -2.97
N SER A 10 4.98 16.46 -2.97
CA SER A 10 3.93 15.61 -2.40
C SER A 10 2.71 15.56 -3.31
N GLY A 11 1.73 14.72 -2.95
CA GLY A 11 0.58 14.45 -3.81
C GLY A 11 0.89 13.38 -4.87
N THR A 12 0.07 13.31 -5.92
CA THR A 12 0.18 12.28 -6.96
C THR A 12 1.00 12.74 -8.16
N ILE A 13 1.65 11.80 -8.85
CA ILE A 13 2.24 12.08 -10.16
C ILE A 13 1.08 12.36 -11.15
N PRO A 14 1.05 13.52 -11.81
CA PRO A 14 -0.08 13.88 -12.65
C PRO A 14 0.00 13.19 -14.02
N GLN A 15 -1.16 12.84 -14.59
CA GLN A 15 -1.25 12.09 -15.87
C GLN A 15 -0.61 12.86 -17.04
N ASN A 16 -0.75 14.19 -17.05
CA ASN A 16 -0.21 15.06 -18.10
C ASN A 16 1.33 15.11 -18.13
N LEU A 17 2.03 14.60 -17.11
CA LEU A 17 3.49 14.44 -17.19
C LEU A 17 3.89 13.53 -18.36
N GLY A 18 3.00 12.62 -18.77
CA GLY A 18 3.16 11.75 -19.94
C GLY A 18 3.22 12.50 -21.29
N GLU A 19 2.84 13.78 -21.33
CA GLU A 19 2.87 14.62 -22.53
C GLU A 19 4.28 15.14 -22.86
N LEU A 20 5.24 15.01 -21.92
CA LEU A 20 6.62 15.45 -22.10
C LEU A 20 7.44 14.46 -22.95
N THR A 21 7.08 14.32 -24.22
CA THR A 21 7.63 13.31 -25.14
C THR A 21 9.12 13.44 -25.45
N ALA A 22 9.73 14.60 -25.20
CA ALA A 22 11.16 14.86 -25.39
C ALA A 22 12.03 14.46 -24.17
N VAL A 23 11.44 14.07 -23.05
CA VAL A 23 12.20 13.71 -21.85
C VAL A 23 12.79 12.31 -21.98
N GLU A 24 14.11 12.21 -21.96
CA GLU A 24 14.83 10.92 -21.99
C GLU A 24 15.08 10.30 -20.61
N TYR A 25 15.17 11.12 -19.56
CA TYR A 25 15.48 10.71 -18.20
C TYR A 25 14.54 11.45 -17.25
N LEU A 26 13.78 10.71 -16.46
CA LEU A 26 12.87 11.24 -15.45
C LEU A 26 13.28 10.75 -14.06
N ASN A 27 13.77 11.65 -13.22
CA ASN A 27 14.14 11.33 -11.84
C ASN A 27 13.20 12.05 -10.87
N LEU A 28 12.37 11.29 -10.17
CA LEU A 28 11.46 11.77 -9.12
C LEU A 28 11.83 11.20 -7.74
N SER A 29 13.00 10.59 -7.60
CA SER A 29 13.41 9.88 -6.38
C SER A 29 13.53 10.81 -5.17
N HIS A 30 13.48 10.26 -3.96
CA HIS A 30 13.65 11.02 -2.71
C HIS A 30 12.68 12.21 -2.60
N ASN A 31 11.38 11.92 -2.62
CA ASN A 31 10.29 12.87 -2.43
C ASN A 31 9.20 12.25 -1.53
N HIS A 32 8.08 12.94 -1.37
CA HIS A 32 6.88 12.46 -0.66
C HIS A 32 5.71 12.19 -1.61
N LEU A 33 5.98 11.82 -2.87
CA LEU A 33 4.94 11.51 -3.84
C LEU A 33 4.17 10.26 -3.41
N SER A 34 2.88 10.20 -3.73
CA SER A 34 1.95 9.19 -3.26
C SER A 34 0.97 8.76 -4.35
N GLY A 35 0.19 7.71 -4.09
CA GLY A 35 -0.75 7.15 -5.05
C GLY A 35 -0.05 6.29 -6.11
N ARG A 36 -0.76 6.04 -7.22
CA ARG A 36 -0.29 5.14 -8.29
C ARG A 36 0.64 5.84 -9.27
N ILE A 37 1.53 5.05 -9.86
CA ILE A 37 2.30 5.49 -11.04
C ILE A 37 1.33 5.58 -12.24
N PRO A 38 1.23 6.72 -12.93
CA PRO A 38 0.39 6.88 -14.11
C PRO A 38 0.86 6.01 -15.28
N GLU A 39 -0.04 5.25 -15.89
CA GLU A 39 0.24 4.53 -17.15
C GLU A 39 0.60 5.51 -18.27
N ALA A 40 0.13 6.77 -18.21
CA ALA A 40 0.42 7.81 -19.19
C ALA A 40 1.93 8.09 -19.39
N LEU A 41 2.80 7.78 -18.43
CA LEU A 41 4.26 7.94 -18.63
C LEU A 41 4.82 6.95 -19.66
N SER A 42 4.08 5.87 -19.99
CA SER A 42 4.43 4.98 -21.10
C SER A 42 4.36 5.66 -22.48
N SER A 43 3.64 6.78 -22.59
CA SER A 43 3.52 7.60 -23.81
C SER A 43 4.75 8.48 -24.06
N MET A 44 5.67 8.59 -23.11
CA MET A 44 6.89 9.38 -23.26
C MET A 44 7.89 8.63 -24.16
N VAL A 45 7.74 8.79 -25.47
CA VAL A 45 8.46 7.99 -26.49
C VAL A 45 9.98 8.07 -26.42
N SER A 46 10.55 9.17 -25.90
CA SER A 46 11.99 9.33 -25.76
C SER A 46 12.54 8.78 -24.44
N LEU A 47 11.69 8.36 -23.51
CA LEU A 47 12.08 7.99 -22.15
C LEU A 47 12.90 6.69 -22.15
N ARG A 48 14.09 6.76 -21.56
CA ARG A 48 15.07 5.66 -21.48
C ARG A 48 15.34 5.20 -20.06
N SER A 49 15.10 6.08 -19.08
CA SER A 49 15.32 5.76 -17.67
C SER A 49 14.35 6.53 -16.79
N ILE A 50 13.93 5.86 -15.72
CA ILE A 50 13.09 6.42 -14.67
C ILE A 50 13.69 6.06 -13.31
N ASP A 51 13.50 6.94 -12.34
CA ASP A 51 13.73 6.65 -10.93
C ASP A 51 12.60 7.25 -10.08
N PHE A 52 11.85 6.38 -9.42
CA PHE A 52 10.77 6.71 -8.49
C PHE A 52 11.09 6.28 -7.06
N SER A 53 12.32 5.86 -6.79
CA SER A 53 12.73 5.32 -5.49
C SER A 53 12.54 6.33 -4.36
N TYR A 54 12.37 5.83 -3.14
CA TYR A 54 12.22 6.63 -1.93
C TYR A 54 11.10 7.68 -2.04
N ASN A 55 9.89 7.19 -2.31
CA ASN A 55 8.63 7.92 -2.25
C ASN A 55 7.59 7.10 -1.47
N ASN A 56 6.34 7.55 -1.47
CA ASN A 56 5.21 6.89 -0.83
C ASN A 56 4.19 6.35 -1.85
N LEU A 57 4.68 5.92 -3.03
CA LEU A 57 3.86 5.40 -4.13
C LEU A 57 3.29 4.01 -3.78
N THR A 58 2.12 3.71 -4.35
CA THR A 58 1.36 2.50 -4.06
C THR A 58 0.70 1.89 -5.30
N GLY A 59 0.31 0.62 -5.20
CA GLY A 59 -0.41 -0.11 -6.24
C GLY A 59 0.49 -0.87 -7.20
N GLU A 60 -0.13 -1.46 -8.21
CA GLU A 60 0.57 -2.23 -9.24
C GLU A 60 1.37 -1.30 -10.16
N ILE A 61 2.61 -1.66 -10.44
CA ILE A 61 3.45 -0.97 -11.42
C ILE A 61 2.87 -1.19 -12.83
N PRO A 62 2.62 -0.10 -13.59
CA PRO A 62 2.22 -0.15 -14.99
C PRO A 62 2.99 -1.16 -15.86
N THR A 63 2.31 -1.73 -16.85
CA THR A 63 2.91 -2.74 -17.73
C THR A 63 3.58 -2.16 -18.97
N GLY A 64 3.47 -0.84 -19.19
CA GLY A 64 4.21 -0.12 -20.22
C GLY A 64 5.71 -0.47 -20.22
N LYS A 65 6.26 -0.60 -21.44
CA LYS A 65 7.62 -1.12 -21.69
C LYS A 65 8.69 -0.48 -20.80
N ILE A 66 8.67 0.85 -20.63
CA ILE A 66 9.67 1.56 -19.82
C ILE A 66 9.71 1.08 -18.37
N PHE A 67 8.56 0.76 -17.78
CA PHE A 67 8.47 0.35 -16.38
C PHE A 67 9.04 -1.05 -16.14
N GLN A 68 8.93 -1.92 -17.15
CA GLN A 68 9.42 -3.30 -17.07
C GLN A 68 10.91 -3.41 -17.46
N GLN A 69 11.47 -2.40 -18.13
CA GLN A 69 12.86 -2.39 -18.61
C GLN A 69 13.86 -1.77 -17.63
N VAL A 70 13.40 -1.01 -16.66
CA VAL A 70 14.28 -0.41 -15.64
C VAL A 70 14.44 -1.36 -14.44
N PRO A 71 15.60 -1.33 -13.76
CA PRO A 71 15.87 -2.24 -12.64
C PRO A 71 14.98 -1.96 -11.42
N ALA A 72 14.72 -2.98 -10.60
CA ALA A 72 13.92 -2.84 -9.36
C ALA A 72 14.37 -1.71 -8.42
N LYS A 73 15.66 -1.36 -8.43
CA LYS A 73 16.20 -0.23 -7.65
C LYS A 73 15.49 1.10 -7.95
N SER A 74 14.95 1.30 -9.15
CA SER A 74 14.18 2.50 -9.52
C SER A 74 12.84 2.62 -8.77
N TYR A 75 12.45 1.62 -7.99
CA TYR A 75 11.18 1.57 -7.26
C TYR A 75 11.34 1.38 -5.75
N VAL A 76 12.55 1.08 -5.26
CA VAL A 76 12.79 0.76 -3.85
C VAL A 76 12.39 1.92 -2.94
N GLY A 77 12.06 1.63 -1.69
CA GLY A 77 11.61 2.65 -0.74
C GLY A 77 10.14 3.05 -0.90
N ASN A 78 9.40 2.49 -1.87
CA ASN A 78 7.94 2.61 -1.96
C ASN A 78 7.27 1.33 -1.44
N SER A 79 6.85 1.32 -0.17
CA SER A 79 6.34 0.11 0.50
C SER A 79 5.02 -0.44 -0.06
N GLY A 80 4.26 0.38 -0.79
CA GLY A 80 2.98 -0.03 -1.36
C GLY A 80 3.05 -0.46 -2.83
N LEU A 81 4.22 -0.42 -3.47
CA LEU A 81 4.37 -0.87 -4.85
C LEU A 81 4.49 -2.39 -4.94
N CYS A 82 3.86 -2.96 -5.96
CA CYS A 82 3.96 -4.36 -6.31
C CYS A 82 3.88 -4.52 -7.83
N GLY A 83 4.22 -5.69 -8.37
CA GLY A 83 4.01 -5.95 -9.79
C GLY A 83 4.94 -7.01 -10.36
N LYS A 84 4.89 -7.17 -11.68
CA LYS A 84 5.70 -8.16 -12.42
C LYS A 84 7.07 -7.62 -12.83
N VAL A 85 7.71 -6.83 -11.96
CA VAL A 85 9.07 -6.33 -12.18
C VAL A 85 10.05 -7.24 -11.44
N GLU A 86 11.10 -7.68 -12.13
CA GLU A 86 12.14 -8.53 -11.55
C GLU A 86 12.78 -7.83 -10.35
N GLY A 87 12.73 -8.47 -9.17
CA GLY A 87 13.26 -7.93 -7.91
C GLY A 87 12.24 -7.19 -7.03
N LEU A 88 10.97 -7.10 -7.44
CA LEU A 88 9.87 -6.60 -6.60
C LEU A 88 8.87 -7.70 -6.22
N PHE A 89 8.12 -7.46 -5.14
CA PHE A 89 7.06 -8.37 -4.72
C PHE A 89 5.91 -8.38 -5.74
N PRO A 90 5.39 -9.56 -6.11
CA PRO A 90 4.19 -9.64 -6.95
C PRO A 90 3.00 -9.05 -6.19
N CYS A 91 2.07 -8.46 -6.92
CA CYS A 91 0.82 -8.01 -6.30
C CYS A 91 0.04 -9.21 -5.78
N SER A 92 -0.40 -9.15 -4.53
CA SER A 92 -1.34 -10.11 -3.99
C SER A 92 -2.58 -10.13 -4.88
N PRO A 93 -3.12 -11.31 -5.22
CA PRO A 93 -4.43 -11.39 -5.84
C PRO A 93 -5.39 -10.58 -4.96
N VAL A 94 -6.16 -9.67 -5.57
CA VAL A 94 -7.28 -9.04 -4.87
C VAL A 94 -8.06 -10.20 -4.29
N SER A 95 -8.09 -10.31 -2.96
CA SER A 95 -9.06 -11.19 -2.33
C SER A 95 -10.40 -10.71 -2.85
N LEU A 96 -11.03 -11.49 -3.75
CA LEU A 96 -12.48 -11.56 -3.85
C LEU A 96 -12.99 -11.44 -2.42
N PRO A 97 -13.99 -10.58 -2.12
CA PRO A 97 -14.40 -10.29 -0.75
C PRO A 97 -14.38 -11.60 -0.01
N HIS A 98 -13.37 -11.76 0.85
CA HIS A 98 -13.23 -12.97 1.62
C HIS A 98 -14.44 -12.84 2.50
N LYS A 99 -15.53 -13.55 2.14
CA LYS A 99 -16.68 -13.71 3.02
C LYS A 99 -16.01 -14.08 4.32
N SER A 100 -16.06 -13.16 5.27
CA SER A 100 -15.51 -13.40 6.58
C SER A 100 -16.21 -14.67 7.01
N SER A 101 -15.51 -15.81 6.89
CA SER A 101 -15.91 -17.01 7.57
C SER A 101 -15.64 -16.63 9.00
N ASN A 102 -16.65 -16.00 9.58
CA ASN A 102 -16.78 -15.81 11.00
C ASN A 102 -17.05 -17.21 11.55
N THR A 103 -16.02 -18.05 11.50
CA THR A 103 -15.96 -19.26 12.28
C THR A 103 -15.84 -18.75 13.70
N LYS A 104 -16.99 -18.45 14.30
CA LYS A 104 -17.13 -18.28 15.73
C LYS A 104 -16.53 -19.54 16.35
N LYS A 105 -15.25 -19.51 16.72
CA LYS A 105 -14.76 -20.38 17.78
C LYS A 105 -15.53 -19.95 19.01
N ARG A 106 -16.59 -20.69 19.33
CA ARG A 106 -17.30 -20.57 20.61
C ARG A 106 -16.30 -20.93 21.70
N SER A 107 -15.63 -19.92 22.26
CA SER A 107 -14.95 -20.07 23.53
C SER A 107 -16.04 -20.08 24.60
N LEU A 108 -16.27 -21.24 25.21
CA LEU A 108 -17.10 -21.37 26.41
C LEU A 108 -16.35 -20.68 27.56
N LEU A 109 -16.61 -19.39 27.76
CA LEU A 109 -16.31 -18.70 29.01
C LEU A 109 -17.63 -18.60 29.75
N VAL A 110 -17.82 -19.47 30.73
CA VAL A 110 -18.90 -19.37 31.72
C VAL A 110 -18.52 -18.21 32.65
N PRO A 111 -19.25 -17.08 32.66
CA PRO A 111 -18.96 -16.02 33.61
C PRO A 111 -19.42 -16.48 35.00
N LEU A 112 -18.45 -16.64 35.90
CA LEU A 112 -18.62 -16.94 37.33
C LEU A 112 -19.14 -15.71 38.12
N PHE A 113 -20.05 -14.93 37.52
CA PHE A 113 -20.60 -13.70 38.12
C PHE A 113 -22.04 -13.85 38.61
N GLY A 114 -22.44 -15.08 38.98
CA GLY A 114 -23.71 -15.36 39.66
C GLY A 114 -23.57 -15.76 41.13
N PHE A 115 -22.36 -16.04 41.62
CA PHE A 115 -22.20 -16.62 42.96
C PHE A 115 -22.04 -15.59 44.07
N LEU A 116 -21.46 -14.42 43.81
CA LEU A 116 -21.28 -13.38 44.84
C LEU A 116 -22.61 -12.71 45.24
N ALA A 117 -23.49 -12.42 44.26
CA ALA A 117 -24.77 -11.78 44.54
C ALA A 117 -25.72 -12.72 45.32
N SER A 118 -25.70 -14.02 45.01
CA SER A 118 -26.45 -15.03 45.77
C SER A 118 -25.95 -15.16 47.21
N TYR A 119 -24.64 -15.12 47.44
CA TYR A 119 -24.07 -15.22 48.78
C TYR A 119 -24.34 -13.98 49.64
N VAL A 120 -24.28 -12.78 49.05
CA VAL A 120 -24.62 -11.51 49.73
C VAL A 120 -26.10 -11.46 50.09
N LEU A 121 -27.00 -11.92 49.21
CA LEU A 121 -28.43 -12.00 49.51
C LEU A 121 -28.74 -13.01 50.62
N GLN A 122 -27.99 -14.11 50.68
CA GLN A 122 -28.16 -15.14 51.70
C GLN A 122 -27.61 -14.72 53.07
N LEU A 123 -26.57 -13.88 53.12
CA LEU A 123 -26.08 -13.24 54.35
C LEU A 123 -27.04 -12.16 54.88
N LEU A 124 -27.67 -11.37 54.00
CA LEU A 124 -28.63 -10.33 54.41
C LEU A 124 -29.96 -10.87 54.96
N LEU A 125 -30.30 -12.14 54.66
CA LEU A 125 -31.50 -12.80 55.18
C LEU A 125 -31.28 -13.53 56.53
N LEU A 126 -30.04 -13.57 57.05
CA LEU A 126 -29.70 -14.17 58.34
C LEU A 126 -29.52 -13.14 59.46
N GLU A 127 -29.60 -11.85 59.15
CA GLU A 127 -29.49 -10.73 60.11
C GLU A 127 -30.86 -10.04 60.39
N PHE A 128 -31.97 -10.69 60.05
CA PHE A 128 -33.33 -10.31 60.47
C PHE A 128 -34.08 -11.51 61.06
#